data_AF-A0A117QFD3-F1
#
_entry.id   AF-A0A117QFD3-F1
#
_cell.length_a   1.000
_cell.length_b   1.000
_cell.length_c   1.000
_cell.angle_alpha   90.00
_cell.angle_beta   90.00
_cell.angle_gamma   90.00
#
_symmetry.space_group_name_H-M   'P 1'
#
loop_
_entity.id
_entity.type
_entity.pdbx_description
1 polymer ?
#
loop_
_entity_poly.entity_id
_entity_poly.type
_entity_poly.pdbx_seq_one_letter_code
_entity_poly.pdbx_strand_id
1 'polypeptide(L)'
;MAWDEWEQLKAKAAQNQSAHMRLNHVTPDNGGGESTRGDLTVHQKDLAAIGSAAHELFQDLGRFSDHARMSSIKAAGGLKSEGFDIGAALDHVAGRWVDQVQSLLDACAHISNHLRYTKNQHAADESYIAGTLSSISQLDQGFDERKGS
;
A
#
# COMPACT_ATOMS: atom_id res chain seq x y z
N MET A 1 43.24 5.24 -41.97
CA MET A 1 43.30 6.54 -41.27
C MET A 1 42.37 6.58 -40.06
N ALA A 2 41.04 6.66 -40.16
CA ALA A 2 40.18 6.65 -38.96
C ALA A 2 40.19 5.30 -38.19
N TRP A 3 40.51 4.21 -38.88
CA TRP A 3 40.57 2.85 -38.31
C TRP A 3 41.82 2.64 -37.44
N ASP A 4 42.95 3.21 -37.83
CA ASP A 4 44.22 3.10 -37.10
C ASP A 4 44.17 3.91 -35.79
N GLU A 5 43.50 5.06 -35.82
CA GLU A 5 43.20 5.84 -34.62
C GLU A 5 42.26 5.10 -33.66
N TRP A 6 41.31 4.33 -34.19
CA TRP A 6 40.41 3.52 -33.38
C TRP A 6 41.11 2.34 -32.69
N GLU A 7 42.03 1.67 -33.38
CA GLU A 7 42.86 0.62 -32.77
C GLU A 7 43.80 1.18 -31.69
N GLN A 8 44.40 2.36 -31.92
CA GLN A 8 45.21 3.02 -30.90
C GLN A 8 44.39 3.40 -29.67
N LEU A 9 43.15 3.87 -29.84
CA LEU A 9 42.27 4.20 -28.72
C LEU A 9 41.90 2.96 -27.88
N LYS A 10 41.64 1.82 -28.51
CA LYS A 10 41.40 0.55 -27.80
C LYS A 10 42.63 0.05 -27.04
N ALA A 11 43.81 0.10 -27.66
CA ALA A 11 45.05 -0.29 -27.00
C ALA A 11 45.35 0.59 -25.77
N LYS A 12 45.07 1.89 -25.87
CA LYS A 12 45.24 2.85 -24.77
C LYS A 12 44.24 2.64 -23.63
N ALA A 13 42.99 2.28 -23.97
CA ALA A 13 41.97 1.91 -23.00
C ALA A 13 42.30 0.59 -22.28
N ALA A 14 42.85 -0.40 -23.00
CA ALA A 14 43.30 -1.67 -22.42
C ALA A 14 44.53 -1.50 -21.50
N GLN A 15 45.45 -0.57 -21.81
CA GLN A 15 46.57 -0.23 -20.93
C GLN A 15 46.15 0.55 -19.67
N ASN A 16 45.06 1.30 -19.73
CA ASN A 16 44.51 2.07 -18.60
C ASN A 16 43.58 1.25 -17.68
N GLN A 17 43.78 -0.07 -17.59
CA GLN A 17 43.07 -0.98 -16.68
C GLN A 17 43.13 -0.59 -15.18
N SER A 18 43.86 0.46 -14.81
CA SER A 18 43.92 1.03 -13.46
C SER A 18 42.79 2.03 -13.14
N ALA A 19 41.92 2.39 -14.09
CA ALA A 19 40.67 3.06 -13.76
C ALA A 19 39.64 2.04 -13.27
N HIS A 20 39.90 1.47 -12.09
CA HIS A 20 38.95 0.60 -11.41
C HIS A 20 37.64 1.37 -11.21
N MET A 21 36.60 0.91 -11.89
CA MET A 21 35.23 1.35 -11.64
C MET A 21 34.88 0.97 -10.20
N ARG A 22 34.98 1.91 -9.26
CA ARG A 22 34.47 1.73 -7.90
C ARG A 22 32.95 1.86 -7.94
N LEU A 23 32.25 0.77 -8.22
CA LEU A 23 30.86 0.65 -7.79
C LEU A 23 30.86 0.71 -6.26
N ASN A 24 30.04 1.60 -5.71
CA ASN A 24 29.66 1.53 -4.30
C ASN A 24 28.94 0.20 -4.10
N HIS A 25 29.66 -0.79 -3.58
CA HIS A 25 29.07 -2.05 -3.15
C HIS A 25 29.05 -2.04 -1.62
N VAL A 26 27.91 -2.42 -1.06
CA VAL A 26 27.88 -2.94 0.32
C VAL A 26 28.73 -4.20 0.31
N THR A 27 29.66 -4.32 1.25
CA THR A 27 30.46 -5.53 1.46
C THR A 27 29.54 -6.75 1.47
N PRO A 28 29.83 -7.81 0.68
CA PRO A 28 29.11 -9.06 0.82
C PRO A 28 29.39 -9.56 2.22
N ASP A 29 28.34 -9.56 3.05
CA ASP A 29 28.42 -10.06 4.41
C ASP A 29 28.77 -11.55 4.32
N ASN A 30 30.02 -11.88 4.65
CA ASN A 30 30.49 -13.24 4.73
C ASN A 30 29.86 -13.87 5.97
N GLY A 31 28.69 -14.49 5.78
CA GLY A 31 28.14 -15.46 6.71
C GLY A 31 27.03 -14.92 7.60
N GLY A 32 25.79 -15.22 7.22
CA GLY A 32 24.83 -15.84 8.13
C GLY A 32 24.50 -15.09 9.42
N GLY A 33 24.32 -13.77 9.36
CA GLY A 33 23.45 -13.10 10.32
C GLY A 33 22.01 -13.22 9.80
N GLU A 34 21.16 -13.95 10.51
CA GLU A 34 19.70 -13.94 10.30
C GLU A 34 19.27 -12.48 10.30
N SER A 35 19.07 -11.91 9.10
CA SER A 35 18.46 -10.61 9.01
C SER A 35 17.04 -10.84 9.51
N THR A 36 16.75 -10.50 10.76
CA THR A 36 15.40 -10.28 11.26
C THR A 36 14.81 -9.03 10.60
N ARG A 37 15.02 -8.86 9.29
CA ARG A 37 14.03 -8.27 8.41
C ARG A 37 12.85 -9.22 8.55
N GLY A 38 11.94 -8.89 9.47
CA GLY A 38 10.74 -9.66 9.71
C GLY A 38 10.11 -10.01 8.37
N ASP A 39 9.59 -11.22 8.25
CA ASP A 39 8.92 -11.67 7.06
C ASP A 39 7.74 -10.72 6.78
N LEU A 40 7.95 -9.72 5.90
CA LEU A 40 6.93 -8.76 5.48
C LEU A 40 6.02 -9.39 4.42
N THR A 41 5.68 -10.66 4.62
CA THR A 41 4.73 -11.36 3.78
C THR A 41 3.32 -10.97 4.19
N VAL A 42 2.56 -10.46 3.24
CA VAL A 42 1.14 -10.09 3.42
C VAL A 42 0.29 -11.03 2.58
N HIS A 43 -0.73 -11.63 3.18
CA HIS A 43 -1.67 -12.48 2.47
C HIS A 43 -2.97 -11.74 2.15
N GLN A 44 -3.54 -12.03 0.98
CA GLN A 44 -4.79 -11.42 0.52
C GLN A 44 -5.97 -11.67 1.47
N LYS A 45 -5.97 -12.81 2.17
CA LYS A 45 -6.97 -13.13 3.20
C LYS A 45 -6.90 -12.15 4.38
N ASP A 46 -5.70 -11.81 4.81
CA ASP A 46 -5.48 -10.90 5.94
C ASP A 46 -5.87 -9.47 5.57
N LEU A 47 -5.50 -9.01 4.37
CA LEU A 47 -5.95 -7.71 3.84
C LEU A 47 -7.48 -7.63 3.72
N ALA A 48 -8.12 -8.71 3.29
CA ALA A 48 -9.58 -8.76 3.19
C ALA A 48 -10.24 -8.71 4.58
N ALA A 49 -9.66 -9.38 5.58
CA ALA A 49 -10.14 -9.33 6.95
C ALA A 49 -10.02 -7.92 7.54
N ILE A 50 -8.89 -7.24 7.33
CA ILE A 50 -8.70 -5.84 7.75
C ILE A 50 -9.72 -4.92 7.08
N GLY A 51 -9.95 -5.10 5.77
CA GLY A 51 -10.94 -4.30 5.04
C GLY A 51 -12.36 -4.50 5.57
N SER A 52 -12.73 -5.74 5.91
CA SER A 52 -14.02 -6.05 6.54
C SER A 52 -14.16 -5.40 7.91
N ALA A 53 -13.14 -5.53 8.76
CA ALA A 53 -13.13 -4.94 10.09
C ALA A 53 -13.23 -3.41 10.04
N ALA A 54 -12.55 -2.76 9.10
CA ALA A 54 -12.68 -1.31 8.89
C ALA A 54 -14.10 -0.92 8.47
N HIS A 55 -14.76 -1.73 7.63
CA HIS A 55 -16.14 -1.48 7.21
C HIS A 55 -17.16 -1.70 8.33
N GLU A 56 -16.96 -2.73 9.16
CA GLU A 56 -17.76 -2.96 10.37
C GLU A 56 -17.61 -1.79 11.34
N LEU A 57 -16.38 -1.35 11.61
CA LEU A 57 -16.10 -0.20 12.46
C LEU A 57 -16.75 1.08 11.91
N PHE A 58 -16.73 1.30 10.59
CA PHE A 58 -17.42 2.42 9.96
C PHE A 58 -18.93 2.41 10.25
N GLN A 59 -19.59 1.25 10.10
CA GLN A 59 -21.02 1.11 10.34
C GLN A 59 -21.38 1.32 11.81
N ASP A 60 -20.68 0.64 12.71
CA ASP A 60 -20.94 0.70 14.13
C ASP A 60 -20.63 2.09 14.69
N LEU A 61 -19.48 2.66 14.32
CA LEU A 61 -19.11 4.01 14.75
C LEU A 61 -20.17 5.00 14.32
N GLY A 62 -20.61 4.99 13.05
CA GLY A 62 -21.63 5.91 12.55
C GLY A 62 -22.95 5.80 13.31
N ARG A 63 -23.38 4.57 13.62
CA ARG A 63 -24.61 4.32 14.40
C ARG A 63 -24.50 4.81 15.85
N PHE A 64 -23.47 4.38 16.57
CA PHE A 64 -23.34 4.68 17.99
C PHE A 64 -22.93 6.12 18.25
N SER A 65 -22.14 6.72 17.36
CA SER A 65 -21.78 8.13 17.45
C SER A 65 -22.98 9.05 17.29
N ASP A 66 -23.92 8.70 16.40
CA ASP A 66 -25.11 9.50 16.18
C ASP A 66 -26.04 9.46 17.40
N HIS A 67 -26.18 8.29 18.04
CA HIS A 67 -26.91 8.17 19.30
C HIS A 67 -26.27 9.02 20.42
N ALA A 68 -24.95 8.98 20.56
CA ALA A 68 -24.22 9.81 21.53
C ALA A 68 -24.38 11.31 21.23
N ARG A 69 -24.34 11.71 19.96
CA ARG A 69 -24.57 13.09 19.51
C ARG A 69 -25.98 13.57 19.87
N MET A 70 -27.02 12.82 19.49
CA MET A 70 -28.41 13.19 19.75
C MET A 70 -28.71 13.30 21.25
N SER A 71 -28.23 12.34 22.05
CA SER A 71 -28.41 12.36 23.50
C SER A 71 -27.70 13.55 24.15
N SER A 72 -26.47 13.85 23.72
CA SER A 72 -25.68 14.99 24.23
C SER A 72 -26.31 16.34 23.90
N ILE A 73 -26.77 16.54 22.66
CA ILE A 73 -27.44 17.78 22.25
C ILE A 73 -28.76 17.96 23.02
N LYS A 74 -29.53 16.89 23.21
CA LYS A 74 -30.78 16.95 23.99
C LYS A 74 -30.51 17.33 25.45
N ALA A 75 -29.50 16.71 26.07
CA ALA A 75 -29.10 17.03 27.43
C ALA A 75 -28.59 18.46 27.55
N ALA A 76 -27.76 18.92 26.60
CA ALA A 76 -27.26 20.28 26.54
C ALA A 76 -28.41 21.31 26.46
N GLY A 77 -29.40 21.07 25.59
CA GLY A 77 -30.59 21.91 25.47
C GLY A 77 -31.41 21.97 26.75
N GLY A 78 -31.63 20.83 27.41
CA GLY A 78 -32.33 20.78 28.70
C GLY A 78 -31.58 21.51 29.81
N LEU A 79 -30.25 21.37 29.89
CA LEU A 79 -29.44 22.08 30.87
C LEU A 79 -29.45 23.60 30.63
N LYS A 80 -29.40 24.04 29.37
CA LYS A 80 -29.54 25.45 29.00
C LYS A 80 -30.91 26.01 29.38
N SER A 81 -32.01 25.27 29.16
CA SER A 81 -33.36 25.75 29.49
C SER A 81 -33.57 25.93 30.98
N GLU A 82 -32.90 25.13 31.81
CA GLU A 82 -32.91 25.27 33.27
C GLU A 82 -31.90 26.33 33.79
N GLY A 83 -31.19 27.03 32.89
CA GLY A 83 -30.26 28.11 33.24
C GLY A 83 -28.86 27.64 33.69
N PHE A 84 -28.49 26.38 33.43
CA PHE A 84 -27.15 25.88 33.76
C PHE A 84 -26.13 26.15 32.64
N ASP A 85 -25.06 26.88 32.96
CA ASP A 85 -23.96 27.20 32.03
C ASP A 85 -23.28 25.96 31.42
N ILE A 86 -23.26 24.84 32.16
CA ILE A 86 -22.70 23.57 31.68
C ILE A 86 -23.42 23.04 30.43
N GLY A 87 -24.66 23.46 30.18
CA GLY A 87 -25.38 23.14 28.95
C GLY A 87 -24.68 23.69 27.70
N ALA A 88 -24.09 24.90 27.76
CA ALA A 88 -23.31 25.45 26.66
C ALA A 88 -21.99 24.71 26.44
N ALA A 89 -21.32 24.32 27.54
CA ALA A 89 -20.10 23.52 27.47
C ALA A 89 -20.36 22.13 26.86
N LEU A 90 -21.45 21.46 27.24
CA LEU A 90 -21.82 20.16 26.69
C LEU A 90 -22.17 20.24 25.19
N ASP A 91 -22.86 21.30 24.77
CA ASP A 91 -23.16 21.55 23.36
C ASP A 91 -21.88 21.72 22.52
N HIS A 92 -20.90 22.46 23.06
CA HIS A 92 -19.59 22.61 22.41
C HIS A 92 -18.87 21.27 22.28
N VAL A 93 -18.84 20.46 23.35
CA VAL A 93 -18.23 19.12 23.32
C VAL A 93 -18.96 18.20 22.33
N ALA A 94 -20.29 18.25 22.27
CA ALA A 94 -21.08 17.49 21.30
C ALA A 94 -20.75 17.89 19.85
N GLY A 95 -20.50 19.17 19.58
CA GLY A 95 -20.00 19.63 18.28
C GLY A 95 -18.63 19.05 17.95
N ARG A 96 -17.67 19.13 18.89
CA ARG A 96 -16.32 18.56 18.70
C ARG A 96 -16.34 17.04 18.51
N TRP A 97 -17.27 16.34 19.16
CA TRP A 97 -17.49 14.92 18.95
C TRP A 97 -17.85 14.59 17.50
N VAL A 98 -18.71 15.39 16.87
CA VAL A 98 -19.07 15.21 15.45
C VAL A 98 -17.85 15.31 14.55
N ASP A 99 -17.02 16.33 14.73
CA ASP A 99 -15.81 16.53 13.92
C ASP A 99 -14.86 15.31 14.01
N GLN A 100 -14.67 14.79 15.22
CA GLN A 100 -13.77 13.66 15.45
C GLN A 100 -14.31 12.35 14.91
N VAL A 101 -15.61 12.11 15.08
CA VAL A 101 -16.30 10.96 14.50
C VAL A 101 -16.18 10.99 12.99
N GLN A 102 -16.39 12.15 12.35
CA GLN A 102 -16.25 12.26 10.90
C GLN A 102 -14.85 11.89 10.43
N SER A 103 -13.81 12.40 11.13
CA SER A 103 -12.42 12.07 10.82
C SER A 103 -12.14 10.56 10.89
N LEU A 104 -12.71 9.87 11.89
CA LEU A 104 -12.57 8.43 12.04
C LEU A 104 -13.37 7.65 10.99
N LEU A 105 -14.57 8.10 10.64
CA LEU A 105 -15.38 7.50 9.57
C LEU A 105 -14.67 7.60 8.22
N ASP A 106 -14.10 8.76 7.90
CA ASP A 106 -13.34 8.98 6.67
C ASP A 106 -12.11 8.05 6.62
N ALA A 107 -11.40 7.88 7.74
CA ALA A 107 -10.28 6.96 7.83
C ALA A 107 -10.71 5.49 7.63
N CYS A 108 -11.81 5.06 8.25
CA CYS A 108 -12.32 3.70 8.08
C CYS A 108 -12.74 3.43 6.63
N ALA A 109 -13.47 4.37 6.02
CA ALA A 109 -13.87 4.30 4.62
C ALA A 109 -12.67 4.27 3.68
N HIS A 110 -11.64 5.08 3.95
CA HIS A 110 -10.42 5.10 3.17
C HIS A 110 -9.68 3.74 3.23
N ILE A 111 -9.50 3.18 4.42
CA ILE A 111 -8.88 1.86 4.60
C ILE A 111 -9.67 0.77 3.89
N SER A 112 -11.00 0.69 4.11
CA SER A 112 -11.83 -0.35 3.50
C SER A 112 -11.83 -0.26 1.97
N ASN A 113 -11.91 0.96 1.42
CA ASN A 113 -11.92 1.18 -0.01
C ASN A 113 -10.56 0.87 -0.64
N HIS A 114 -9.46 1.31 -0.02
CA HIS A 114 -8.11 1.07 -0.51
C HIS A 114 -7.81 -0.43 -0.57
N LEU A 115 -8.10 -1.18 0.49
CA LEU A 115 -7.84 -2.63 0.51
C LEU A 115 -8.73 -3.39 -0.49
N ARG A 116 -9.98 -2.95 -0.70
CA ARG A 116 -10.84 -3.51 -1.75
C ARG A 116 -10.29 -3.23 -3.15
N TYR A 117 -9.78 -2.03 -3.39
CA TYR A 117 -9.15 -1.66 -4.66
C TYR A 117 -7.88 -2.49 -4.91
N THR A 118 -6.95 -2.55 -3.95
CA THR A 118 -5.71 -3.35 -4.04
C THR A 118 -6.00 -4.82 -4.33
N LYS A 119 -7.00 -5.41 -3.65
CA LYS A 119 -7.44 -6.79 -3.92
C LYS A 119 -7.87 -6.99 -5.37
N ASN A 120 -8.70 -6.08 -5.89
CA ASN A 120 -9.21 -6.18 -7.25
C ASN A 120 -8.11 -5.98 -8.29
N GLN A 121 -7.19 -5.05 -8.05
CA GLN A 121 -6.07 -4.80 -8.97
C GLN A 121 -5.12 -6.00 -9.05
N HIS A 122 -4.72 -6.58 -7.91
CA HIS A 122 -3.86 -7.75 -7.93
C HIS A 122 -4.50 -8.97 -8.59
N ALA A 123 -5.81 -9.18 -8.43
CA ALA A 123 -6.51 -10.24 -9.15
C ALA A 123 -6.50 -10.06 -10.67
N ALA A 124 -6.60 -8.81 -11.13
CA ALA A 124 -6.49 -8.47 -12.56
C ALA A 124 -5.06 -8.68 -13.08
N ASP A 125 -4.05 -8.25 -12.32
CA ASP A 125 -2.64 -8.42 -12.68
C ASP A 125 -2.25 -9.90 -12.76
N GLU A 126 -2.70 -10.74 -11.82
CA GLU A 126 -2.47 -12.18 -11.83
C GLU A 126 -3.07 -12.84 -13.09
N SER A 127 -4.29 -12.42 -13.47
CA SER A 127 -4.95 -12.91 -14.69
C SER A 127 -4.18 -12.51 -15.95
N TYR A 128 -3.65 -11.28 -15.99
CA TYR A 128 -2.83 -10.80 -17.09
C TYR A 128 -1.51 -11.59 -17.20
N ILE A 129 -0.79 -11.75 -16.10
CA ILE A 129 0.47 -12.51 -16.05
C ILE A 129 0.25 -13.96 -16.49
N ALA A 130 -0.78 -14.63 -15.96
CA ALA A 130 -1.12 -16.00 -16.36
C ALA A 130 -1.40 -16.11 -17.87
N GLY A 131 -2.13 -15.13 -18.43
CA GLY A 131 -2.39 -15.05 -19.86
C GLY A 131 -1.11 -14.84 -20.69
N THR A 132 -0.22 -13.93 -20.27
CA THR A 132 1.05 -13.67 -20.95
C THR A 132 1.97 -14.90 -20.91
N LEU A 133 2.10 -15.55 -19.74
CA LEU A 133 2.91 -16.76 -19.59
C LEU A 133 2.38 -17.91 -20.44
N SER A 134 1.06 -18.11 -20.48
CA SER A 134 0.43 -19.10 -21.37
C SER A 134 0.73 -18.83 -22.84
N SER A 135 0.68 -17.58 -23.28
CA SER A 135 1.00 -17.20 -24.66
C SER A 135 2.45 -17.47 -25.02
N ILE A 136 3.39 -17.13 -24.12
CA ILE A 136 4.82 -17.42 -24.31
C ILE A 136 5.05 -18.93 -24.40
N SER A 137 4.44 -19.73 -23.52
CA SER A 137 4.54 -21.19 -23.56
C SER A 137 4.03 -21.78 -24.88
N GLN A 138 2.93 -21.26 -25.41
CA GLN A 138 2.41 -21.69 -26.72
C GLN A 138 3.34 -21.31 -27.87
N LEU A 139 3.92 -20.11 -27.82
CA LEU A 139 4.91 -19.67 -28.81
C LEU A 139 6.15 -20.57 -28.81
N ASP A 140 6.68 -20.89 -27.63
CA ASP A 140 7.86 -21.73 -27.46
C ASP A 140 7.62 -23.14 -28.03
N GLN A 141 6.49 -23.75 -27.70
CA GLN A 141 6.08 -25.03 -28.27
C GLN A 141 6.01 -24.99 -29.80
N GLY A 142 5.44 -23.93 -30.38
CA GLY A 142 5.38 -23.77 -31.84
C GLY A 142 6.74 -23.51 -32.51
N PHE A 143 7.75 -23.01 -31.77
CA PHE A 143 9.12 -22.92 -32.28
C PHE A 143 9.85 -24.26 -32.23
N ASP A 144 9.62 -25.08 -31.21
CA ASP A 144 10.21 -26.41 -31.09
C ASP A 144 9.63 -27.39 -32.13
N GLU A 145 8.32 -27.36 -32.38
CA GLU A 145 7.68 -28.16 -33.43
C GLU A 145 8.25 -27.86 -34.83
N ARG A 146 8.67 -26.61 -35.09
CA ARG A 146 9.31 -26.23 -36.37
C ARG A 146 10.77 -26.64 -36.50
N LYS A 147 11.48 -26.91 -35.40
CA LYS A 147 12.88 -27.36 -35.43
C LYS A 147 13.01 -28.88 -35.61
N GLY A 148 11.93 -29.63 -35.37
CA GLY A 148 11.87 -31.09 -35.49
C GLY A 148 11.38 -31.64 -36.83
N SER A 149 11.09 -30.77 -37.81
CA SER A 149 10.69 -31.14 -39.19
C SER A 149 11.73 -30.70 -40.21
#